data_AF-A0A954FEA1-F1
#
_entry.id   AF-A0A954FEA1-F1
#
_cell.length_a   1.000
_cell.length_b   1.000
_cell.length_c   1.000
_cell.angle_alpha   90.00
_cell.angle_beta   90.00
_cell.angle_gamma   90.00
#
_symmetry.space_group_name_H-M   'P 1'
#
loop_
_entity.id
_entity.type
_entity.pdbx_description
1 polymer ?
#
loop_
_entity_poly.entity_id
_entity_poly.type
_entity_poly.pdbx_seq_one_letter_code
_entity_poly.pdbx_strand_id
1 'polypeptide(L)'
;KDYDIVIECMRQAYEIAPENPTVIIDYAYALTKTNRDSPLAAELIADAEEMHLNDLVALLLKYFKGVLELNFRNYRAAEALFRQCEAELVPLAPSQALLQQIVDLNRGYLAVTLAELEEKEEAERLYQLSLPRLQALDCELIMDRYADAIRK
;
A
#
# COMPACT_ATOMS: atom_id res chain seq x y z
N LYS A 1 -15.40 -7.37 -4.82
CA LYS A 1 -15.79 -6.00 -4.36
C LYS A 1 -15.83 -5.07 -5.55
N ASP A 2 -16.72 -4.08 -5.57
CA ASP A 2 -16.83 -3.12 -6.67
C ASP A 2 -15.85 -1.97 -6.45
N TYR A 3 -14.60 -2.18 -6.84
CA TYR A 3 -13.55 -1.17 -6.74
C TYR A 3 -13.84 0.04 -7.62
N ASP A 4 -14.60 -0.13 -8.70
CA ASP A 4 -14.97 0.97 -9.59
C ASP A 4 -15.90 1.94 -8.86
N ILE A 5 -16.87 1.44 -8.08
CA ILE A 5 -17.69 2.29 -7.19
C ILE A 5 -16.83 3.03 -6.16
N VAL A 6 -15.86 2.35 -5.53
CA VAL A 6 -15.00 2.99 -4.51
C VAL A 6 -14.18 4.13 -5.13
N ILE A 7 -13.53 3.87 -6.27
CA ILE A 7 -12.71 4.86 -6.97
C ILE A 7 -13.58 6.05 -7.41
N GLU A 8 -14.78 5.78 -7.93
CA GLU A 8 -15.70 6.82 -8.36
C GLU A 8 -16.15 7.71 -7.19
N CYS A 9 -16.49 7.12 -6.04
CA CYS A 9 -16.81 7.89 -4.83
C CYS A 9 -15.62 8.76 -4.37
N MET A 10 -14.39 8.24 -4.42
CA MET A 10 -13.20 9.00 -4.03
C MET A 10 -12.90 10.13 -5.03
N ARG A 11 -13.07 9.89 -6.33
CA ARG A 11 -12.96 10.92 -7.37
C ARG A 11 -13.95 12.05 -7.14
N GLN A 12 -15.23 11.72 -6.87
CA GLN A 12 -16.26 12.73 -6.57
C GLN A 12 -15.94 13.53 -5.31
N ALA A 13 -15.44 12.88 -4.24
CA ALA A 13 -15.02 13.57 -3.03
C ALA A 13 -13.85 14.53 -3.28
N TYR A 14 -12.87 14.10 -4.09
CA TYR A 14 -11.76 14.94 -4.52
C TYR A 14 -12.23 16.14 -5.34
N GLU A 15 -13.16 15.96 -6.28
CA GLU A 15 -13.71 17.07 -7.09
C GLU A 15 -14.46 18.12 -6.26
N ILE A 16 -15.10 17.70 -5.17
CA ILE A 16 -15.81 18.60 -4.25
C ILE A 16 -14.83 19.41 -3.39
N ALA A 17 -13.71 18.81 -2.99
CA ALA A 17 -12.75 19.40 -2.06
C ALA A 17 -11.29 19.14 -2.48
N PRO A 18 -10.83 19.64 -3.64
CA PRO A 18 -9.55 19.25 -4.23
C PRO A 18 -8.33 19.70 -3.43
N GLU A 19 -8.50 20.63 -2.48
CA GLU A 19 -7.44 21.12 -1.59
C GLU A 19 -7.44 20.41 -0.23
N ASN A 20 -8.38 19.49 0.03
CA ASN A 20 -8.45 18.78 1.30
C ASN A 20 -7.46 17.58 1.30
N PRO A 21 -6.45 17.57 2.20
CA PRO A 21 -5.44 16.51 2.22
C PRO A 21 -6.03 15.10 2.37
N THR A 22 -7.11 14.95 3.13
CA THR A 22 -7.72 13.64 3.38
C THR A 22 -8.31 13.05 2.09
N VAL A 23 -9.03 13.85 1.29
CA VAL A 23 -9.65 13.31 0.07
C VAL A 23 -8.61 13.03 -1.01
N ILE A 24 -7.52 13.81 -1.07
CA ILE A 24 -6.37 13.56 -1.96
C ILE A 24 -5.74 12.22 -1.61
N ILE A 25 -5.43 12.00 -0.33
CA ILE A 25 -4.78 10.78 0.16
C ILE A 25 -5.68 9.56 -0.04
N ASP A 26 -6.98 9.67 0.24
CA ASP A 26 -7.94 8.58 0.05
C ASP A 26 -8.08 8.21 -1.43
N TYR A 27 -8.14 9.20 -2.33
CA TYR A 27 -8.22 8.96 -3.76
C TYR A 27 -6.92 8.35 -4.31
N ALA A 28 -5.78 8.91 -3.93
CA ALA A 28 -4.47 8.38 -4.27
C ALA A 28 -4.31 6.92 -3.83
N TYR A 29 -4.76 6.58 -2.61
CA TYR A 29 -4.72 5.22 -2.11
C TYR A 29 -5.62 4.27 -2.90
N ALA A 30 -6.83 4.70 -3.25
CA ALA A 30 -7.76 3.89 -4.04
C ALA A 30 -7.15 3.52 -5.41
N LEU A 31 -6.58 4.50 -6.10
CA LEU A 31 -5.89 4.32 -7.38
C LEU A 31 -4.66 3.42 -7.24
N THR A 32 -3.81 3.71 -6.25
CA THR A 32 -2.58 2.95 -5.98
C THR A 32 -2.87 1.49 -5.64
N LYS A 33 -3.78 1.25 -4.70
CA LYS A 33 -4.14 -0.10 -4.27
C LYS A 33 -4.65 -0.91 -5.44
N THR A 34 -5.53 -0.34 -6.27
CA THR A 34 -6.19 -1.07 -7.38
C THR A 34 -5.36 -1.12 -8.66
N ASN A 35 -4.16 -0.52 -8.66
CA ASN A 35 -3.33 -0.34 -9.84
C ASN A 35 -4.12 0.28 -11.00
N ARG A 36 -4.82 1.38 -10.71
CA ARG A 36 -5.61 2.17 -11.66
C ARG A 36 -5.00 3.55 -11.74
N ASP A 37 -4.78 4.04 -12.96
CA ASP A 37 -4.22 5.36 -13.24
C ASP A 37 -3.00 5.69 -12.36
N SER A 38 -1.96 4.85 -12.46
CA SER A 38 -0.73 5.03 -11.68
C SER A 38 -0.06 6.41 -11.85
N PRO A 39 -0.10 7.07 -13.04
CA PRO A 39 0.36 8.45 -13.18
C PRO A 39 -0.40 9.43 -12.27
N LEU A 40 -1.73 9.41 -12.29
CA LEU A 40 -2.53 10.26 -11.41
C LEU A 40 -2.30 9.95 -9.94
N ALA A 41 -2.18 8.67 -9.57
CA ALA A 41 -1.86 8.27 -8.21
C ALA A 41 -0.52 8.85 -7.75
N ALA A 42 0.48 8.89 -8.64
CA ALA A 42 1.80 9.46 -8.36
C ALA A 42 1.72 10.97 -8.14
N GLU A 43 0.96 11.70 -8.98
CA GLU A 43 0.73 13.14 -8.83
C GLU A 43 0.06 13.46 -7.48
N LEU A 44 -1.03 12.76 -7.15
CA LEU A 44 -1.75 12.98 -5.89
C LEU A 44 -0.90 12.64 -4.64
N ILE A 45 -0.04 11.62 -4.72
CA ILE A 45 0.92 11.32 -3.63
C ILE A 45 1.94 12.45 -3.48
N ALA A 46 2.48 12.97 -4.59
CA ALA A 46 3.44 14.06 -4.56
C ALA A 46 2.81 15.33 -3.95
N ASP A 47 1.60 15.67 -4.37
CA ASP A 47 0.83 16.80 -3.81
C ASP A 47 0.62 16.62 -2.30
N ALA A 48 0.27 15.42 -1.85
CA ALA A 48 0.09 15.12 -0.43
C ALA A 48 1.41 15.26 0.37
N GLU A 49 2.56 14.93 -0.21
CA GLU A 49 3.87 15.08 0.46
C GLU A 49 4.26 16.54 0.70
N GLU A 50 3.80 17.48 -0.13
CA GLU A 50 4.04 18.91 0.05
C GLU A 50 3.19 19.51 1.18
N MET A 51 2.16 18.79 1.63
CA MET A 51 1.28 19.21 2.72
C MET A 51 1.97 19.01 4.08
N HIS A 52 1.64 19.87 5.05
CA HIS A 52 2.14 19.71 6.42
C HIS A 52 1.37 18.57 7.12
N LEU A 53 1.83 17.34 6.87
CA LEU A 53 1.22 16.12 7.39
C LEU A 53 1.73 15.79 8.79
N ASN A 54 0.88 15.13 9.59
CA ASN A 54 1.35 14.52 10.84
C ASN A 54 2.14 13.24 10.57
N ASP A 55 2.95 12.82 11.55
CA ASP A 55 3.86 11.67 11.43
C ASP A 55 3.18 10.38 10.97
N LEU A 56 1.95 10.12 11.43
CA LEU A 56 1.21 8.93 11.05
C LEU A 56 0.83 8.93 9.57
N VAL A 57 0.39 10.08 9.06
CA VAL A 57 0.03 10.21 7.64
C VAL A 57 1.28 10.13 6.76
N ALA A 58 2.42 10.67 7.20
CA ALA A 58 3.70 10.51 6.50
C ALA A 58 4.12 9.03 6.38
N LEU A 59 3.89 8.23 7.44
CA LEU A 59 4.14 6.78 7.40
C LEU A 59 3.25 6.05 6.39
N LEU A 60 1.97 6.44 6.31
CA LEU A 60 1.02 5.89 5.35
C LEU A 60 1.40 6.22 3.91
N LEU A 61 1.85 7.45 3.65
CA LEU A 61 2.33 7.83 2.32
C LEU A 61 3.54 7.01 1.88
N LYS A 62 4.48 6.72 2.79
CA LYS A 62 5.62 5.85 2.49
C LYS A 62 5.18 4.45 2.07
N TYR A 63 4.18 3.88 2.75
CA TYR A 63 3.56 2.62 2.34
C TYR A 63 2.89 2.72 0.96
N PHE A 64 2.14 3.80 0.67
CA PHE A 64 1.51 4.00 -0.64
C PHE A 64 2.53 4.10 -1.76
N LYS A 65 3.62 4.84 -1.54
CA LYS A 65 4.76 4.92 -2.47
C LYS A 65 5.35 3.55 -2.76
N GLY A 66 5.49 2.69 -1.74
CA GLY A 66 5.94 1.32 -1.95
C GLY A 66 5.03 0.53 -2.89
N VAL A 67 3.72 0.64 -2.72
CA VAL A 67 2.74 -0.03 -3.61
C VAL A 67 2.78 0.57 -5.01
N LEU A 68 2.98 1.89 -5.14
CA LEU A 68 3.10 2.57 -6.42
C LEU A 68 4.35 2.13 -7.19
N GLU A 69 5.52 2.07 -6.54
CA GLU A 69 6.76 1.54 -7.14
C GLU A 69 6.59 0.08 -7.57
N LEU A 70 5.89 -0.72 -6.75
CA LEU A 70 5.57 -2.10 -7.10
C LEU A 70 4.67 -2.17 -8.34
N ASN A 71 3.69 -1.28 -8.48
CA ASN A 71 2.83 -1.18 -9.66
C ASN A 71 3.64 -0.79 -10.92
N PHE A 72 4.63 0.09 -10.78
CA PHE A 72 5.59 0.44 -11.84
C PHE A 72 6.66 -0.64 -12.09
N ARG A 73 6.63 -1.76 -11.35
CA ARG A 73 7.61 -2.85 -11.41
C ARG A 73 9.03 -2.43 -11.00
N ASN A 74 9.15 -1.34 -10.25
CA ASN A 74 10.41 -0.90 -9.66
C ASN A 74 10.64 -1.65 -8.34
N TYR A 75 10.78 -2.97 -8.43
CA TYR A 75 10.70 -3.87 -7.27
C TYR A 75 11.72 -3.55 -6.16
N ARG A 76 12.95 -3.15 -6.51
CA ARG A 76 13.97 -2.74 -5.53
C ARG A 76 13.61 -1.45 -4.81
N ALA A 77 12.98 -0.49 -5.50
CA ALA A 77 12.50 0.73 -4.86
C ALA A 77 11.32 0.45 -3.93
N ALA A 78 10.37 -0.40 -4.37
CA ALA A 78 9.26 -0.86 -3.56
C ALA A 78 9.74 -1.57 -2.28
N GLU A 79 10.72 -2.48 -2.42
CA GLU A 79 11.32 -3.20 -1.29
C GLU A 79 11.90 -2.23 -0.25
N ALA A 80 12.71 -1.26 -0.70
CA ALA A 80 13.32 -0.27 0.18
C ALA A 80 12.27 0.53 0.96
N LEU A 81 11.20 0.97 0.29
CA LEU A 81 10.10 1.72 0.91
C LEU A 81 9.35 0.87 1.94
N PHE A 82 9.01 -0.38 1.61
CA PHE A 82 8.31 -1.27 2.54
C PHE A 82 9.14 -1.64 3.76
N ARG A 83 10.47 -1.82 3.61
CA ARG A 83 11.38 -2.06 4.73
C ARG A 83 11.51 -0.84 5.64
N GLN A 84 11.61 0.36 5.07
CA GLN A 84 11.62 1.60 5.85
C GLN A 84 10.31 1.78 6.61
N CYS A 85 9.17 1.55 5.93
CA CYS A 85 7.86 1.62 6.56
C CYS A 85 7.73 0.61 7.72
N GLU A 86 8.17 -0.64 7.53
CA GLU A 86 8.18 -1.65 8.59
C GLU A 86 9.05 -1.24 9.78
N ALA A 87 10.26 -0.72 9.53
CA ALA A 87 11.19 -0.30 10.59
C ALA A 87 10.61 0.80 11.49
N GLU A 88 9.79 1.69 10.92
CA GLU A 88 9.15 2.79 11.65
C GLU A 88 7.83 2.35 12.32
N LEU A 89 7.06 1.46 11.70
CA LEU A 89 5.76 1.02 12.23
C LEU A 89 5.86 -0.06 13.31
N VAL A 90 6.78 -1.03 13.18
CA VAL A 90 6.89 -2.17 14.10
C VAL A 90 7.08 -1.75 15.56
N PRO A 91 7.91 -0.73 15.91
CA PRO A 91 8.03 -0.26 17.28
C PRO A 91 6.74 0.31 17.88
N LEU A 92 5.84 0.82 17.03
CA LEU A 92 4.59 1.49 17.43
C LEU A 92 3.38 0.56 17.41
N ALA A 93 3.43 -0.50 16.60
CA ALA A 93 2.31 -1.40 16.34
C ALA A 93 1.73 -2.16 17.55
N PRO A 94 2.54 -2.67 18.51
CA PRO A 94 2.01 -3.50 19.61
C PRO A 94 0.97 -2.81 20.48
N SER A 95 1.01 -1.47 20.56
CA SER A 95 0.07 -0.67 21.35
C SER A 95 -1.10 -0.11 20.53
N GLN A 96 -1.12 -0.33 19.21
CA GLN A 96 -2.08 0.29 18.30
C GLN A 96 -2.56 -0.68 17.22
N ALA A 97 -3.79 -1.18 17.38
CA ALA A 97 -4.38 -2.16 16.47
C ALA A 97 -4.39 -1.71 14.99
N LEU A 98 -4.62 -0.41 14.74
CA LEU A 98 -4.58 0.15 13.39
C LEU A 98 -3.18 0.05 12.76
N LEU A 99 -2.13 0.34 13.54
CA LEU A 99 -0.75 0.24 13.06
C LEU A 99 -0.35 -1.21 12.82
N GLN A 100 -0.79 -2.13 13.69
CA GLN A 100 -0.57 -3.56 13.46
C GLN A 100 -1.22 -4.02 12.14
N GLN A 101 -2.43 -3.53 11.84
CA GLN A 101 -3.05 -3.81 10.55
C GLN A 101 -2.21 -3.28 9.38
N ILE A 102 -1.66 -2.07 9.48
CA ILE A 102 -0.81 -1.51 8.42
C ILE A 102 0.49 -2.33 8.26
N VAL A 103 1.11 -2.77 9.36
CA VAL A 103 2.28 -3.67 9.33
C VAL A 103 1.95 -4.96 8.59
N ASP A 104 0.81 -5.57 8.87
CA ASP A 104 0.39 -6.82 8.22
C ASP A 104 0.16 -6.61 6.71
N LEU A 105 -0.48 -5.49 6.31
CA LEU A 105 -0.66 -5.14 4.89
C LEU A 105 0.66 -4.83 4.19
N ASN A 106 1.55 -4.09 4.84
CA ASN A 106 2.90 -3.78 4.35
C ASN A 106 3.71 -5.06 4.10
N ARG A 107 3.65 -6.02 5.03
CA ARG A 107 4.29 -7.34 4.87
C ARG A 107 3.72 -8.14 3.71
N GLY A 108 2.41 -8.07 3.49
CA GLY A 108 1.76 -8.70 2.33
C GLY A 108 2.30 -8.16 1.02
N TYR A 109 2.40 -6.83 0.87
CA TYR A 109 2.99 -6.24 -0.33
C TYR A 109 4.50 -6.46 -0.45
N LEU A 110 5.24 -6.44 0.66
CA LEU A 110 6.65 -6.80 0.66
C LEU A 110 6.86 -8.25 0.21
N ALA A 111 6.00 -9.18 0.61
CA ALA A 111 6.03 -10.56 0.13
C ALA A 111 5.82 -10.65 -1.38
N VAL A 112 4.87 -9.89 -1.95
CA VAL A 112 4.70 -9.78 -3.42
C VAL A 112 5.98 -9.27 -4.07
N THR A 113 6.56 -8.19 -3.55
CA THR A 113 7.79 -7.59 -4.08
C THR A 113 8.96 -8.57 -4.06
N LEU A 114 9.16 -9.29 -2.96
CA LEU A 114 10.24 -10.27 -2.84
C LEU A 114 10.01 -11.48 -3.75
N ALA A 115 8.76 -11.92 -3.94
CA ALA A 115 8.44 -12.96 -4.89
C ALA A 115 8.77 -12.54 -6.34
N GLU A 116 8.47 -11.29 -6.72
CA GLU A 116 8.85 -10.70 -8.02
C GLU A 116 10.37 -10.57 -8.20
N LEU A 117 11.13 -10.48 -7.10
CA LEU A 117 12.59 -10.46 -7.08
C LEU A 117 13.23 -11.86 -6.99
N GLU A 118 12.44 -12.92 -7.04
CA GLU A 118 12.86 -14.33 -6.87
C GLU A 118 13.42 -14.68 -5.47
N GLU A 119 13.18 -13.85 -4.47
CA GLU A 119 13.59 -14.04 -3.07
C GLU A 119 12.56 -14.90 -2.30
N LYS A 120 12.34 -16.12 -2.81
CA LYS A 120 11.17 -16.96 -2.49
C LYS A 120 11.03 -17.32 -1.01
N GLU A 121 12.13 -17.61 -0.32
CA GLU A 121 12.08 -18.03 1.10
C GLU A 121 11.58 -16.90 2.00
N GLU A 122 12.11 -15.68 1.83
CA GLU A 122 11.68 -14.55 2.63
C GLU A 122 10.28 -14.08 2.23
N ALA A 123 9.97 -14.11 0.94
CA ALA A 123 8.63 -13.82 0.43
C ALA A 123 7.57 -14.69 1.12
N GLU A 124 7.77 -16.01 1.15
CA GLU A 124 6.85 -16.96 1.80
C GLU A 124 6.74 -16.70 3.30
N ARG A 125 7.87 -16.47 3.99
CA ARG A 125 7.86 -16.15 5.43
C ARG A 125 6.99 -14.93 5.73
N LEU A 126 7.15 -13.84 4.97
CA LEU A 126 6.37 -12.62 5.17
C LEU A 126 4.90 -12.78 4.77
N TYR A 127 4.63 -13.56 3.72
CA TYR A 127 3.27 -13.88 3.31
C TYR A 127 2.54 -14.65 4.42
N GLN A 128 3.13 -15.70 4.98
CA GLN A 128 2.52 -16.47 6.06
C GLN A 128 2.26 -15.64 7.32
N LEU A 129 3.15 -14.68 7.63
CA LEU A 129 2.94 -13.75 8.75
C LEU A 129 1.75 -12.80 8.53
N SER A 130 1.49 -12.41 7.28
CA SER A 130 0.42 -11.46 6.93
C SER A 130 -0.92 -12.14 6.59
N LEU A 131 -0.88 -13.41 6.19
CA LEU A 131 -2.03 -14.16 5.67
C LEU A 131 -3.29 -14.11 6.56
N PRO A 132 -3.22 -14.30 7.90
CA PRO A 132 -4.41 -14.25 8.74
C PRO A 132 -5.14 -12.90 8.65
N ARG A 133 -4.38 -11.80 8.55
CA ARG A 133 -4.96 -10.45 8.39
C ARG A 133 -5.54 -10.26 6.99
N LEU A 134 -4.82 -10.70 5.96
CA LEU A 134 -5.26 -10.58 4.58
C LEU A 134 -6.59 -11.32 4.36
N GLN A 135 -6.72 -12.52 4.93
CA GLN A 135 -7.97 -13.29 4.93
C GLN A 135 -9.08 -12.58 5.71
N ALA A 136 -8.80 -12.09 6.92
CA ALA A 136 -9.80 -11.40 7.74
C ALA A 136 -10.34 -10.10 7.11
N LEU A 137 -9.59 -9.48 6.21
CA LEU A 137 -9.96 -8.23 5.52
C LEU A 137 -10.44 -8.44 4.08
N ASP A 138 -10.53 -9.70 3.62
CA ASP A 138 -10.77 -10.06 2.22
C ASP A 138 -9.85 -9.28 1.26
N CYS A 139 -8.56 -9.24 1.55
CA CYS A 139 -7.54 -8.56 0.74
C CYS A 139 -7.11 -9.42 -0.47
N GLU A 140 -8.09 -9.87 -1.26
CA GLU A 140 -7.89 -10.75 -2.44
C GLU A 140 -6.80 -10.22 -3.36
N LEU A 141 -6.77 -8.91 -3.61
CA LEU A 141 -5.77 -8.32 -4.50
C LEU A 141 -4.32 -8.59 -4.08
N ILE A 142 -4.00 -8.56 -2.79
CA ILE A 142 -2.64 -8.85 -2.31
C ILE A 142 -2.35 -10.35 -2.45
N MET A 143 -3.33 -11.19 -2.08
CA MET A 143 -3.21 -12.65 -2.15
C MET A 143 -3.05 -13.13 -3.60
N ASP A 144 -3.83 -12.57 -4.54
CA ASP A 144 -3.76 -12.88 -5.97
C ASP A 144 -2.44 -12.42 -6.57
N ARG A 145 -1.98 -11.20 -6.25
CA ARG A 145 -0.68 -10.71 -6.71
C ARG A 145 0.47 -11.58 -6.20
N TYR A 146 0.39 -12.07 -4.97
CA TYR A 146 1.38 -12.98 -4.43
C TYR A 146 1.36 -14.33 -5.17
N ALA A 147 0.17 -14.91 -5.36
CA ALA A 147 -0.03 -16.14 -6.11
C ALA A 147 0.47 -16.04 -7.56
N ASP A 148 0.28 -14.89 -8.22
CA ASP A 148 0.82 -14.61 -9.55
C ASP A 148 2.35 -14.53 -9.55
N ALA A 149 2.94 -13.83 -8.57
CA ALA A 149 4.38 -13.65 -8.49
C ALA A 149 5.14 -14.98 -8.30
N ILE A 150 4.61 -15.90 -7.46
CA ILE A 150 5.26 -17.19 -7.19
C ILE A 150 5.06 -18.24 -8.30
N ARG A 151 4.13 -18.01 -9.25
CA ARG A 151 3.86 -18.91 -10.38
C ARG A 151 4.83 -18.74 -11.56
N LYS A 152 5.67 -17.71 -11.52
CA LYS A 152 6.71 -17.44 -12.54
C LYS A 152 7.93 -18.34 -12.32
#